data_AF-G8C3M3-F1
#
_entry.id   AF-G8C3M3-F1
#
_cell.length_a   1.000
_cell.length_b   1.000
_cell.length_c   1.000
_cell.angle_alpha   90.00
_cell.angle_beta   90.00
_cell.angle_gamma   90.00
#
_symmetry.space_group_name_H-M   'P 1'
#
loop_
_entity.id
_entity.type
_entity.pdbx_description
1 polymer ?
#
loop_
_entity_poly.entity_id
_entity_poly.type
_entity_poly.pdbx_seq_one_letter_code
_entity_poly.pdbx_strand_id
1 'polypeptide(L)'
;MIPSGCSTVGMRAIFNWDTFRGYLQEEISDFEYNFLKRVFSQAALSFGGFGAAVCAISAISGVGPFKSVMENSGFKGACLIAALISGAALMLYYLPRYHSNPMDVTPKFVRRAYITLMVTYGTIFIALFKGLELIGVTSGDSGFANVGLGGALFGATLLVYAIPAAIGVLMQRHSTALKLSRFVKNCYLAYLGLFLVGLVVTLATFTLGGSGSSSLSGLWEAKKMLMMLLYGAIVFVSPILSIYRMKMVTRYVDEKDPVAIKKWELFFVFEILVQLMQMAIYIVRMAFSCVTCTARR
;
A
#
# COMPACT_ATOMS: atom_id res chain seq x y z
N MET A 1 41.23 15.37 -19.80
CA MET A 1 41.41 14.41 -18.70
C MET A 1 40.12 14.36 -17.91
N ILE A 2 39.42 13.23 -17.98
CA ILE A 2 38.15 12.98 -17.30
C ILE A 2 38.48 12.49 -15.90
N PRO A 3 38.05 13.14 -14.80
CA PRO A 3 38.16 12.51 -13.50
C PRO A 3 37.05 11.47 -13.38
N SER A 4 37.46 10.22 -13.47
CA SER A 4 36.75 9.03 -13.00
C SER A 4 36.49 9.14 -11.50
N GLY A 5 35.23 9.43 -11.15
CA GLY A 5 34.76 9.47 -9.77
C GLY A 5 33.37 8.85 -9.66
N CYS A 6 33.21 7.63 -10.18
CA CYS A 6 32.03 6.81 -9.94
C CYS A 6 32.12 6.27 -8.50
N SER A 7 31.79 7.14 -7.53
CA SER A 7 31.52 6.71 -6.16
C SER A 7 30.04 6.35 -6.09
N THR A 8 29.79 5.06 -5.88
CA THR A 8 28.53 4.49 -5.44
C THR A 8 28.12 5.12 -4.12
N VAL A 9 27.54 6.31 -4.18
CA VAL A 9 26.80 6.89 -3.06
C VAL A 9 25.57 6.01 -2.88
N GLY A 10 25.66 5.05 -1.97
CA GLY A 10 24.49 4.36 -1.45
C GLY A 10 23.50 5.43 -1.00
N MET A 11 22.44 5.63 -1.79
CA MET A 11 21.37 6.57 -1.48
C MET A 11 20.60 6.06 -0.27
N ARG A 12 21.15 6.27 0.93
CA ARG A 12 20.30 6.47 2.11
C ARG A 12 19.66 7.84 1.91
N ALA A 13 18.49 7.85 1.26
CA ALA A 13 17.67 9.03 1.15
C ALA A 13 17.16 9.42 2.55
N ILE A 14 18.00 10.12 3.32
CA ILE A 14 17.58 10.80 4.53
C ILE A 14 16.70 11.96 4.06
N PHE A 15 15.42 11.91 4.42
CA PHE A 15 14.48 12.98 4.08
C PHE A 15 14.97 14.30 4.67
N ASN A 16 15.27 15.28 3.81
CA ASN A 16 15.63 16.63 4.21
C ASN A 16 14.52 17.58 3.77
N TRP A 17 13.93 18.28 4.75
CA TRP A 17 12.79 19.18 4.54
C TRP A 17 13.15 20.36 3.62
N ASP A 18 14.36 20.91 3.74
CA ASP A 18 14.79 22.05 2.93
C ASP A 18 14.98 21.65 1.47
N THR A 19 15.54 20.46 1.24
CA THR A 19 15.69 19.92 -0.11
C THR A 19 14.32 19.58 -0.70
N PHE A 20 13.43 18.94 0.07
CA PHE A 20 12.04 18.68 -0.34
C PHE A 20 11.29 19.97 -0.73
N ARG A 21 11.43 21.03 0.08
CA ARG A 21 10.85 22.36 -0.20
C ARG A 21 11.41 22.97 -1.47
N GLY A 22 12.71 22.84 -1.73
CA GLY A 22 13.33 23.23 -3.00
C GLY A 22 12.71 22.49 -4.18
N TYR A 23 12.61 21.16 -4.11
CA TYR A 23 12.05 20.36 -5.20
C TYR A 23 10.55 20.59 -5.44
N LEU A 24 9.79 21.01 -4.43
CA LEU A 24 8.38 21.40 -4.60
C LEU A 24 8.22 22.64 -5.49
N GLN A 25 9.22 23.51 -5.55
CA GLN A 25 9.18 24.73 -6.37
C GLN A 25 9.59 24.48 -7.82
N GLU A 26 10.31 23.39 -8.07
CA GLU A 26 10.78 23.01 -9.40
C GLU A 26 9.67 22.45 -10.29
N GLU A 27 9.78 22.74 -11.58
CA GLU A 27 8.94 22.19 -12.63
C GLU A 27 9.19 20.67 -12.74
N ILE A 28 8.14 19.92 -13.04
CA ILE A 28 8.25 18.50 -13.38
C ILE A 28 8.44 18.42 -14.90
N SER A 29 9.49 17.75 -15.36
CA SER A 29 9.67 17.53 -16.79
C SER A 29 8.62 16.55 -17.35
N ASP A 30 8.35 16.61 -18.65
CA ASP A 30 7.43 15.66 -19.30
C ASP A 30 7.86 14.20 -19.07
N PHE A 31 9.16 13.94 -19.02
CA PHE A 31 9.72 12.63 -18.70
C PHE A 31 9.37 12.20 -17.27
N GLU A 32 9.68 13.04 -16.27
CA GLU A 32 9.41 12.76 -14.85
C GLU A 32 7.92 12.52 -14.60
N TYR A 33 7.07 13.32 -15.25
CA TYR A 33 5.62 13.18 -15.16
C TYR A 33 5.12 11.85 -15.74
N ASN A 34 5.58 11.48 -16.94
CA ASN A 34 5.21 10.22 -17.56
C ASN A 34 5.74 9.01 -16.76
N PHE A 35 6.92 9.12 -16.16
CA PHE A 35 7.49 8.12 -15.27
C PHE A 35 6.61 7.89 -14.04
N LEU A 36 6.27 8.97 -13.32
CA LEU A 36 5.37 8.95 -12.16
C LEU A 36 4.03 8.28 -12.52
N LYS A 37 3.40 8.74 -13.61
CA LYS A 37 2.12 8.20 -14.08
C LYS A 37 2.20 6.69 -14.32
N ARG A 38 3.21 6.22 -15.05
CA ARG A 38 3.38 4.78 -15.35
C ARG A 38 3.55 3.96 -14.08
N VAL A 39 4.40 4.42 -13.17
CA VAL A 39 4.67 3.73 -11.90
C VAL A 39 3.40 3.61 -11.06
N PHE A 40 2.69 4.71 -10.81
CA PHE A 40 1.48 4.68 -10.00
C PHE A 40 0.34 3.90 -10.66
N SER A 41 0.13 4.04 -11.98
CA SER A 41 -0.88 3.26 -12.69
C SER A 41 -0.57 1.77 -12.69
N GLN A 42 0.68 1.37 -12.95
CA GLN A 42 1.08 -0.04 -12.93
C GLN A 42 0.97 -0.63 -11.52
N ALA A 43 1.34 0.12 -10.48
CA ALA A 43 1.19 -0.32 -9.09
C ALA A 43 -0.30 -0.49 -8.71
N ALA A 44 -1.15 0.48 -9.05
CA ALA A 44 -2.59 0.41 -8.79
C ALA A 44 -3.25 -0.79 -9.49
N LEU A 45 -2.94 -1.02 -10.77
CA LEU A 45 -3.44 -2.19 -11.52
C LEU A 45 -2.96 -3.51 -10.93
N SER A 46 -1.68 -3.60 -10.57
CA SER A 46 -1.10 -4.81 -9.98
C SER A 46 -1.69 -5.12 -8.60
N PHE A 47 -1.90 -4.08 -7.78
CA PHE A 47 -2.54 -4.20 -6.47
C PHE A 47 -4.02 -4.56 -6.59
N GLY A 48 -4.76 -3.95 -7.52
CA GLY A 48 -6.16 -4.26 -7.79
C GLY A 48 -6.34 -5.70 -8.28
N GLY A 49 -5.52 -6.15 -9.22
CA GLY A 49 -5.51 -7.53 -9.70
C GLY A 49 -5.17 -8.53 -8.60
N PHE A 50 -4.20 -8.21 -7.74
CA PHE A 50 -3.89 -9.01 -6.55
C PHE A 50 -5.08 -9.07 -5.58
N GLY A 51 -5.69 -7.94 -5.24
CA GLY A 51 -6.84 -7.88 -4.33
C GLY A 51 -8.01 -8.71 -4.86
N ALA A 52 -8.31 -8.60 -6.16
CA ALA A 52 -9.33 -9.43 -6.81
C ALA A 52 -9.01 -10.92 -6.73
N ALA A 53 -7.75 -11.31 -6.95
CA ALA A 53 -7.31 -12.69 -6.83
C ALA A 53 -7.44 -13.22 -5.39
N VAL A 54 -7.05 -12.43 -4.39
CA VAL A 54 -7.20 -12.79 -2.97
C VAL A 54 -8.69 -12.94 -2.61
N CYS A 55 -9.54 -12.02 -3.03
CA CYS A 55 -10.99 -12.11 -2.81
C CYS A 55 -11.59 -13.36 -3.46
N ALA A 56 -11.21 -13.67 -4.71
CA ALA A 56 -11.66 -14.85 -5.42
C ALA A 56 -11.21 -16.15 -4.73
N ILE A 57 -9.94 -16.23 -4.32
CA ILE A 57 -9.42 -17.39 -3.57
C ILE A 57 -10.15 -17.53 -2.23
N SER A 58 -10.40 -16.42 -1.53
CA SER A 58 -11.14 -16.43 -0.27
C SER A 58 -12.57 -16.93 -0.45
N ALA A 59 -13.26 -16.49 -1.51
CA ALA A 59 -14.62 -16.94 -1.83
C ALA A 59 -14.69 -18.45 -2.12
N ILE A 60 -13.77 -18.95 -2.96
CA ILE A 60 -13.71 -20.38 -3.33
C ILE A 60 -13.32 -21.24 -2.12
N SER A 61 -12.51 -20.71 -1.19
CA SER A 61 -12.10 -21.43 0.02
C SER A 61 -13.25 -21.80 0.97
N GLY A 62 -14.42 -21.16 0.82
CA GLY A 62 -15.62 -21.46 1.60
C GLY A 62 -16.53 -22.55 1.01
N VAL A 63 -16.24 -23.07 -0.19
CA VAL A 63 -17.18 -23.92 -0.95
C VAL A 63 -16.62 -25.33 -1.21
N GLY A 64 -17.44 -26.36 -0.93
CA GLY A 64 -17.23 -27.74 -1.40
C GLY A 64 -15.93 -28.41 -0.92
N PRO A 65 -15.25 -29.21 -1.77
CA PRO A 65 -14.04 -29.97 -1.38
C PRO A 65 -12.83 -29.09 -1.09
N PHE A 66 -12.85 -27.81 -1.48
CA PHE A 66 -11.78 -26.85 -1.13
C PHE A 66 -11.83 -26.43 0.32
N LYS A 67 -13.01 -26.43 0.95
CA LYS A 67 -13.17 -26.15 2.38
C LYS A 67 -12.42 -27.16 3.24
N SER A 68 -12.54 -28.46 2.95
CA SER A 68 -11.87 -29.52 3.71
C SER A 68 -10.34 -29.47 3.60
N VAL A 69 -9.81 -29.13 2.43
CA VAL A 69 -8.35 -28.91 2.22
C VAL A 69 -7.88 -27.67 2.98
N MET A 70 -8.62 -26.56 2.88
CA MET A 70 -8.29 -25.30 3.54
C MET A 70 -8.51 -25.30 5.06
N GLU A 71 -9.24 -26.27 5.59
CA GLU A 71 -9.46 -26.48 7.02
C GLU A 71 -8.45 -27.43 7.66
N ASN A 72 -7.78 -28.26 6.85
CA ASN A 72 -6.77 -29.21 7.30
C ASN A 72 -5.60 -28.49 8.03
N SER A 73 -5.36 -28.90 9.28
CA SER A 73 -4.32 -28.32 10.14
C SER A 73 -2.91 -28.44 9.54
N GLY A 74 -2.62 -29.52 8.82
CA GLY A 74 -1.34 -29.70 8.13
C GLY A 74 -1.15 -28.73 6.96
N PHE A 75 -2.21 -28.49 6.19
CA PHE A 75 -2.20 -27.51 5.10
C PHE A 75 -2.03 -26.08 5.63
N LYS A 76 -2.76 -25.72 6.70
CA LYS A 76 -2.61 -24.43 7.39
C LYS A 76 -1.19 -24.23 7.93
N GLY A 77 -0.62 -25.25 8.56
CA GLY A 77 0.76 -25.23 9.07
C GLY A 77 1.78 -25.03 7.96
N ALA A 78 1.63 -25.74 6.83
CA ALA A 78 2.49 -25.57 5.66
C ALA A 78 2.38 -24.16 5.07
N CYS A 79 1.18 -23.59 4.96
CA CYS A 79 0.98 -22.22 4.50
C CYS A 79 1.62 -21.19 5.44
N LEU A 80 1.52 -21.39 6.76
CA LEU A 80 2.15 -20.51 7.75
C LEU A 80 3.69 -20.54 7.63
N ILE A 81 4.28 -21.74 7.54
CA ILE A 81 5.73 -21.90 7.37
C ILE A 81 6.17 -21.26 6.05
N ALA A 82 5.44 -21.49 4.96
CA ALA A 82 5.73 -20.86 3.67
C ALA A 82 5.61 -19.33 3.73
N ALA A 83 4.61 -18.78 4.42
CA ALA A 83 4.45 -17.35 4.63
C ALA A 83 5.60 -16.75 5.45
N LEU A 84 6.05 -17.45 6.50
CA LEU A 84 7.19 -17.03 7.32
C LEU A 84 8.50 -17.05 6.53
N ILE A 85 8.78 -18.13 5.81
CA ILE A 85 10.00 -18.25 5.00
C ILE A 85 10.00 -17.23 3.87
N SER A 86 8.88 -17.10 3.14
CA SER A 86 8.76 -16.11 2.06
C SER A 86 8.82 -14.68 2.59
N GLY A 87 8.20 -14.38 3.73
CA GLY A 87 8.27 -13.07 4.37
C GLY A 87 9.66 -12.72 4.89
N ALA A 88 10.37 -13.69 5.48
CA ALA A 88 11.76 -13.51 5.89
C ALA A 88 12.66 -13.28 4.67
N ALA A 89 12.50 -14.05 3.59
CA ALA A 89 13.21 -13.84 2.34
C ALA A 89 12.90 -12.46 1.73
N LEU A 90 11.64 -12.02 1.79
CA LEU A 90 11.22 -10.71 1.31
C LEU A 90 11.93 -9.59 2.10
N MET A 91 11.88 -9.62 3.43
CA MET A 91 12.39 -8.56 4.30
C MET A 91 13.91 -8.53 4.43
N LEU A 92 14.56 -9.70 4.45
CA LEU A 92 16.00 -9.80 4.72
C LEU A 92 16.84 -9.89 3.44
N TYR A 93 16.27 -10.33 2.32
CA TYR A 93 17.02 -10.53 1.08
C TYR A 93 16.51 -9.67 -0.07
N TYR A 94 15.22 -9.79 -0.45
CA TYR A 94 14.72 -9.11 -1.63
C TYR A 94 14.64 -7.59 -1.44
N LEU A 95 14.04 -7.10 -0.34
CA LEU A 95 13.94 -5.66 -0.07
C LEU A 95 15.32 -5.00 0.02
N PRO A 96 16.24 -5.46 0.89
CA PRO A 96 17.52 -4.78 1.09
C PRO A 96 18.35 -4.75 -0.18
N ARG A 97 18.36 -5.86 -0.94
CA ARG A 97 19.10 -5.96 -2.20
C ARG A 97 18.51 -5.07 -3.30
N TYR A 98 17.18 -4.94 -3.35
CA TYR A 98 16.54 -4.08 -4.34
C TYR A 98 16.75 -2.59 -4.01
N HIS A 99 16.75 -2.23 -2.72
CA HIS A 99 17.06 -0.88 -2.25
C HIS A 99 18.55 -0.50 -2.41
N SER A 100 19.46 -1.45 -2.25
CA SER A 100 20.90 -1.16 -2.32
C SER A 100 21.37 -0.87 -3.75
N ASN A 101 20.91 -1.65 -4.73
CA ASN A 101 21.21 -1.38 -6.13
C ASN A 101 20.14 -1.95 -7.08
N PRO A 102 19.14 -1.15 -7.48
CA PRO A 102 18.08 -1.58 -8.40
C PRO A 102 18.56 -1.75 -9.85
N MET A 103 19.75 -1.27 -10.20
CA MET A 103 20.30 -1.39 -11.55
C MET A 103 21.02 -2.73 -11.79
N ASP A 104 21.57 -3.34 -10.74
CA ASP A 104 22.35 -4.59 -10.81
C ASP A 104 21.50 -5.87 -10.67
N VAL A 105 20.20 -5.71 -10.42
CA VAL A 105 19.30 -6.86 -10.27
C VAL A 105 18.88 -7.42 -11.62
N THR A 106 18.95 -8.75 -11.71
CA THR A 106 18.57 -9.48 -12.93
C THR A 106 17.05 -9.58 -13.07
N PRO A 107 16.50 -9.72 -14.29
CA PRO A 107 15.07 -9.93 -14.50
C PRO A 107 14.52 -11.15 -13.74
N LYS A 108 15.34 -12.21 -13.62
CA LYS A 108 15.00 -13.41 -12.82
C LYS A 108 14.84 -13.08 -11.35
N PHE A 109 15.68 -12.21 -10.79
CA PHE A 109 15.55 -11.73 -9.42
C PHE A 109 14.25 -10.95 -9.23
N VAL A 110 13.96 -10.00 -10.11
CA VAL A 110 12.73 -9.18 -10.04
C VAL A 110 11.49 -10.07 -10.07
N ARG A 111 11.41 -11.01 -11.02
CA ARG A 111 10.28 -11.95 -11.09
C ARG A 111 10.10 -12.73 -9.79
N ARG A 112 11.19 -13.24 -9.20
CA ARG A 112 11.13 -13.97 -7.93
C ARG A 112 10.69 -13.07 -6.77
N ALA A 113 11.20 -11.84 -6.69
CA ALA A 113 10.81 -10.87 -5.66
C ALA A 113 9.30 -10.59 -5.68
N TYR A 114 8.71 -10.38 -6.87
CA TYR A 114 7.27 -10.18 -7.02
C TYR A 114 6.46 -11.43 -6.67
N ILE A 115 6.91 -12.62 -7.08
CA ILE A 115 6.23 -13.88 -6.70
C ILE A 115 6.27 -14.06 -5.18
N THR A 116 7.43 -13.87 -4.55
CA THR A 116 7.60 -13.93 -3.11
C THR A 116 6.68 -12.93 -2.41
N LEU A 117 6.62 -11.68 -2.90
CA LEU A 117 5.70 -10.66 -2.40
C LEU A 117 4.23 -11.14 -2.43
N MET A 118 3.75 -11.61 -3.59
CA MET A 118 2.37 -12.04 -3.75
C MET A 118 2.04 -13.27 -2.90
N VAL A 119 2.97 -14.22 -2.77
CA VAL A 119 2.76 -15.42 -1.94
C VAL A 119 2.73 -15.05 -0.46
N THR A 120 3.66 -14.22 0.02
CA THR A 120 3.71 -13.77 1.42
C THR A 120 2.44 -13.01 1.79
N TYR A 121 2.07 -11.98 1.04
CA TYR A 121 0.91 -11.18 1.40
C TYR A 121 -0.40 -11.90 1.07
N GLY A 122 -0.46 -12.71 0.02
CA GLY A 122 -1.65 -13.50 -0.31
C GLY A 122 -2.01 -14.49 0.80
N THR A 123 -1.02 -15.21 1.33
CA THR A 123 -1.23 -16.12 2.46
C THR A 123 -1.64 -15.37 3.73
N ILE A 124 -1.02 -14.22 4.02
CA ILE A 124 -1.40 -13.37 5.16
C ILE A 124 -2.85 -12.89 5.03
N PHE A 125 -3.26 -12.33 3.88
CA PHE A 125 -4.62 -11.82 3.72
C PHE A 125 -5.69 -12.92 3.78
N ILE A 126 -5.43 -14.10 3.21
CA ILE A 126 -6.33 -15.25 3.34
C ILE A 126 -6.48 -15.65 4.82
N ALA A 127 -5.38 -15.71 5.57
CA ALA A 127 -5.42 -16.01 7.00
C ALA A 127 -6.18 -14.93 7.79
N LEU A 128 -5.98 -13.66 7.45
CA LEU A 128 -6.66 -12.53 8.07
C LEU A 128 -8.18 -12.55 7.79
N PHE A 129 -8.62 -12.82 6.55
CA PHE A 129 -10.06 -12.93 6.25
C PHE A 129 -10.72 -14.08 6.99
N LYS A 130 -10.07 -15.25 7.07
CA LYS A 130 -10.56 -16.35 7.92
C LYS A 130 -10.62 -15.98 9.40
N GLY A 131 -9.66 -15.19 9.89
CA GLY A 131 -9.70 -14.67 11.26
C GLY A 131 -10.87 -13.71 11.48
N LEU A 132 -11.22 -12.87 10.51
CA LEU A 132 -12.35 -11.94 10.61
C LEU A 132 -13.69 -12.69 10.61
N GLU A 133 -13.79 -13.77 9.84
CA GLU A 133 -14.93 -14.68 9.84
C GLU A 133 -15.12 -15.35 11.22
N LEU A 134 -14.04 -15.82 11.84
CA LEU A 134 -14.07 -16.45 13.17
C LEU A 134 -14.56 -15.54 14.30
N ILE A 135 -14.35 -14.23 14.20
CA ILE A 135 -14.74 -13.25 15.22
C ILE A 135 -16.14 -12.67 14.91
N GLY A 136 -16.85 -13.22 13.93
CA GLY A 136 -18.24 -12.86 13.66
C GLY A 136 -18.42 -11.47 13.04
N VAL A 137 -17.38 -10.90 12.43
CA VAL A 137 -17.49 -9.65 11.64
C VAL A 137 -18.38 -9.87 10.41
N THR A 138 -18.45 -11.11 9.93
CA THR A 138 -19.31 -11.54 8.83
C THR A 138 -20.30 -12.60 9.33
N SER A 139 -21.50 -12.17 9.71
CA SER A 139 -22.62 -13.07 10.00
C SER A 139 -23.45 -13.26 8.72
N GLY A 140 -23.23 -14.35 7.98
CA GLY A 140 -23.92 -14.67 6.72
C GLY A 140 -23.04 -15.47 5.75
N ASP A 141 -23.62 -15.98 4.64
CA ASP A 141 -22.95 -16.84 3.64
C ASP A 141 -21.48 -16.43 3.40
N SER A 142 -20.57 -17.27 3.90
CA SER A 142 -19.14 -16.99 4.15
C SER A 142 -18.36 -16.55 2.90
N GLY A 143 -18.81 -16.93 1.70
CA GLY A 143 -18.16 -16.55 0.45
C GLY A 143 -18.36 -15.09 0.07
N PHE A 144 -19.60 -14.58 0.12
CA PHE A 144 -19.93 -13.24 -0.38
C PHE A 144 -19.55 -12.12 0.59
N ALA A 145 -19.66 -12.36 1.90
CA ALA A 145 -19.27 -11.39 2.92
C ALA A 145 -17.75 -11.12 2.91
N ASN A 146 -16.95 -12.16 2.67
CA ASN A 146 -15.49 -12.05 2.52
C ASN A 146 -15.07 -11.27 1.25
N VAL A 147 -15.83 -11.40 0.15
CA VAL A 147 -15.61 -10.60 -1.07
C VAL A 147 -15.93 -9.12 -0.82
N GLY A 148 -17.01 -8.82 -0.11
CA GLY A 148 -17.38 -7.45 0.26
C GLY A 148 -16.33 -6.77 1.16
N LEU A 149 -15.87 -7.49 2.20
CA LEU A 149 -14.80 -7.00 3.09
C LEU A 149 -13.48 -6.81 2.35
N GLY A 150 -13.07 -7.78 1.53
CA GLY A 150 -11.86 -7.66 0.75
C GLY A 150 -11.94 -6.53 -0.28
N GLY A 151 -13.10 -6.38 -0.93
CA GLY A 151 -13.38 -5.25 -1.83
C GLY A 151 -13.28 -3.89 -1.14
N ALA A 152 -13.85 -3.77 0.06
CA ALA A 152 -13.74 -2.54 0.86
C ALA A 152 -12.30 -2.28 1.30
N LEU A 153 -11.57 -3.31 1.74
CA LEU A 153 -10.20 -3.19 2.26
C LEU A 153 -9.19 -2.84 1.17
N PHE A 154 -9.16 -3.65 0.10
CA PHE A 154 -8.29 -3.40 -1.04
C PHE A 154 -8.72 -2.16 -1.80
N GLY A 155 -10.03 -1.89 -1.92
CA GLY A 155 -10.56 -0.68 -2.55
C GLY A 155 -10.17 0.60 -1.82
N ALA A 156 -10.35 0.66 -0.49
CA ALA A 156 -9.95 1.81 0.31
C ALA A 156 -8.43 2.05 0.25
N THR A 157 -7.63 0.98 0.30
CA THR A 157 -6.17 1.08 0.21
C THR A 157 -5.72 1.51 -1.19
N LEU A 158 -6.40 1.02 -2.24
CA LEU A 158 -6.12 1.38 -3.63
C LEU A 158 -6.46 2.85 -3.90
N LEU A 159 -7.55 3.38 -3.33
CA LEU A 159 -7.95 4.79 -3.50
C LEU A 159 -6.82 5.76 -3.12
N VAL A 160 -6.06 5.45 -2.06
CA VAL A 160 -4.94 6.30 -1.60
C VAL A 160 -3.87 6.45 -2.70
N TYR A 161 -3.49 5.36 -3.37
CA TYR A 161 -2.46 5.42 -4.42
C TYR A 161 -3.03 5.64 -5.83
N ALA A 162 -4.35 5.50 -6.00
CA ALA A 162 -5.05 5.87 -7.23
C ALA A 162 -5.20 7.39 -7.38
N ILE A 163 -5.18 8.17 -6.30
CA ILE A 163 -5.24 9.64 -6.35
C ILE A 163 -4.10 10.25 -7.18
N PRO A 164 -2.81 9.96 -6.91
CA PRO A 164 -1.72 10.44 -7.75
C PRO A 164 -1.83 10.01 -9.22
N ALA A 165 -2.29 8.78 -9.47
CA ALA A 165 -2.52 8.27 -10.82
C ALA A 165 -3.66 9.02 -11.54
N ALA A 166 -4.79 9.24 -10.86
CA ALA A 166 -5.96 9.90 -11.41
C ALA A 166 -5.67 11.38 -11.69
N ILE A 167 -5.00 12.09 -10.78
CA ILE A 167 -4.53 13.46 -11.00
C ILE A 167 -3.57 13.51 -12.20
N GLY A 168 -2.68 12.52 -12.34
CA GLY A 168 -1.77 12.38 -13.49
C GLY A 168 -2.44 11.95 -14.81
N VAL A 169 -3.69 11.48 -14.78
CA VAL A 169 -4.49 11.21 -15.99
C VAL A 169 -5.35 12.41 -16.36
N LEU A 170 -5.93 13.07 -15.36
CA LEU A 170 -6.85 14.21 -15.52
C LEU A 170 -6.13 15.52 -15.84
N MET A 171 -4.85 15.65 -15.48
CA MET A 171 -4.02 16.76 -15.94
C MET A 171 -3.74 16.60 -17.44
N GLN A 172 -4.56 17.26 -18.25
CA GLN A 172 -4.37 17.35 -19.70
C GLN A 172 -3.04 18.05 -20.01
N ARG A 173 -2.37 17.57 -21.06
CA ARG A 173 -1.09 18.03 -21.63
C ARG A 173 -1.05 19.52 -21.99
N HIS A 174 -2.17 20.24 -21.91
CA HIS A 174 -2.26 21.62 -22.35
C HIS A 174 -1.81 22.60 -21.26
N SER A 175 -0.59 23.11 -21.48
CA SER A 175 -0.19 24.48 -21.17
C SER A 175 -0.12 24.84 -19.67
N THR A 176 0.89 24.32 -18.99
CA THR A 176 1.80 25.10 -18.13
C THR A 176 2.76 24.14 -17.47
N ALA A 177 4.02 24.54 -17.31
CA ALA A 177 4.98 23.80 -16.51
C ALA A 177 4.37 23.45 -15.15
N LEU A 178 4.06 22.18 -14.96
CA LEU A 178 3.39 21.69 -13.77
C LEU A 178 4.42 21.67 -12.65
N LYS A 179 4.39 22.73 -11.82
CA LYS A 179 5.17 22.76 -10.59
C LYS A 179 4.76 21.57 -9.71
N LEU A 180 5.74 20.84 -9.18
CA LEU A 180 5.50 19.71 -8.28
C LEU A 180 4.60 20.10 -7.11
N SER A 181 4.73 21.34 -6.63
CA SER A 181 3.84 21.93 -5.62
C SER A 181 2.36 21.88 -5.99
N ARG A 182 1.96 22.09 -7.25
CA ARG A 182 0.55 21.99 -7.66
C ARG A 182 0.06 20.55 -7.66
N PHE A 183 0.87 19.61 -8.14
CA PHE A 183 0.56 18.19 -8.14
C PHE A 183 0.41 17.65 -6.70
N VAL A 184 1.38 17.96 -5.83
CA VAL A 184 1.35 17.57 -4.41
C VAL A 184 0.21 18.28 -3.66
N LYS A 185 -0.07 19.55 -3.94
CA LYS A 185 -1.21 20.27 -3.35
C LYS A 185 -2.55 19.63 -3.73
N ASN A 186 -2.72 19.22 -4.98
CA ASN A 186 -3.95 18.55 -5.42
C ASN A 186 -4.09 17.16 -4.77
N CYS A 187 -3.00 16.41 -4.66
CA CYS A 187 -2.98 15.15 -3.91
C CYS A 187 -3.36 15.40 -2.44
N TYR A 188 -2.74 16.41 -1.81
CA TYR A 188 -3.01 16.80 -0.42
C TYR A 188 -4.48 17.18 -0.20
N LEU A 189 -5.07 17.97 -1.09
CA LEU A 189 -6.49 18.35 -1.00
C LEU A 189 -7.42 17.13 -1.13
N ALA A 190 -7.12 16.20 -2.05
CA ALA A 190 -7.87 14.96 -2.19
C ALA A 190 -7.75 14.06 -0.95
N TYR A 191 -6.56 13.96 -0.37
CA TYR A 191 -6.32 13.24 0.89
C TYR A 191 -7.02 13.90 2.07
N LEU A 192 -7.02 15.23 2.14
CA LEU A 192 -7.75 15.99 3.17
C LEU A 192 -9.26 15.77 3.04
N GLY A 193 -9.80 15.71 1.82
CA GLY A 193 -11.19 15.33 1.57
C GLY A 193 -11.51 13.91 2.08
N LEU A 194 -10.69 12.92 1.74
CA LEU A 194 -10.84 11.54 2.24
C LEU A 194 -10.77 11.48 3.78
N PHE A 195 -9.85 12.24 4.38
CA PHE A 195 -9.72 12.32 5.82
C PHE A 195 -10.97 12.92 6.48
N LEU A 196 -11.51 14.02 5.94
CA LEU A 196 -12.73 14.66 6.45
C LEU A 196 -13.94 13.74 6.33
N VAL A 197 -14.10 13.04 5.21
CA VAL A 197 -15.15 12.03 5.03
C VAL A 197 -15.00 10.91 6.06
N GLY A 198 -13.79 10.38 6.25
CA GLY A 198 -13.52 9.35 7.26
C GLY A 198 -13.82 9.83 8.69
N LEU A 199 -13.48 11.09 9.00
CA LEU A 199 -13.75 11.71 10.30
C LEU A 199 -15.24 11.91 10.54
N VAL A 200 -16.00 12.37 9.53
CA VAL A 200 -17.47 12.51 9.61
C VAL A 200 -18.13 11.14 9.79
N VAL A 201 -17.72 10.12 9.05
CA VAL A 201 -18.26 8.76 9.20
C VAL A 201 -17.98 8.21 10.60
N THR A 202 -16.77 8.42 11.13
CA THR A 202 -16.38 7.95 12.47
C THR A 202 -17.11 8.71 13.58
N LEU A 203 -17.34 10.02 13.41
CA LEU A 203 -18.13 10.82 14.35
C LEU A 203 -19.62 10.45 14.28
N ALA A 204 -20.15 10.17 13.09
CA ALA A 204 -21.55 9.75 12.92
C ALA A 204 -21.80 8.38 13.57
N THR A 205 -20.88 7.43 13.44
CA THR A 205 -20.99 6.14 14.16
C THR A 205 -20.83 6.30 15.67
N PHE A 206 -20.01 7.25 16.13
CA PHE A 206 -19.89 7.57 17.55
C PHE A 206 -21.15 8.21 18.15
N THR A 207 -21.87 9.06 17.40
CA THR A 207 -23.08 9.74 17.88
C THR A 207 -24.35 8.91 17.72
N LEU A 208 -24.45 8.07 16.68
CA LEU A 208 -25.60 7.19 16.42
C LEU A 208 -25.50 5.83 17.14
N GLY A 209 -24.28 5.40 17.52
CA GLY A 209 -24.03 4.19 18.30
C GLY A 209 -24.31 4.41 19.79
N GLY A 210 -25.59 4.31 20.17
CA GLY A 210 -26.15 4.45 21.52
C GLY A 210 -25.19 4.42 22.71
N SER A 211 -25.18 5.55 23.44
CA SER A 211 -24.66 5.73 24.79
C SER A 211 -24.89 4.53 25.72
N GLY A 212 -23.79 3.86 26.10
CA GLY A 212 -23.70 2.95 27.23
C GLY A 212 -22.51 3.33 28.10
N SER A 213 -22.81 4.03 29.18
CA SER A 213 -21.94 4.67 30.17
C SER A 213 -20.78 3.81 30.71
N SER A 214 -19.55 4.32 30.61
CA SER A 214 -18.51 4.25 31.64
C SER A 214 -17.33 5.15 31.23
N SER A 215 -16.71 5.88 32.16
CA SER A 215 -15.57 6.78 31.89
C SER A 215 -14.37 6.09 31.22
N LEU A 216 -14.27 4.76 31.36
CA LEU A 216 -13.29 3.90 30.69
C LEU A 216 -13.60 3.65 29.20
N SER A 217 -14.87 3.63 28.78
CA SER A 217 -15.23 3.41 27.38
C SER A 217 -14.91 4.63 26.50
N GLY A 218 -15.06 5.84 27.02
CA GLY A 218 -14.71 7.08 26.31
C GLY A 218 -13.22 7.23 26.03
N LEU A 219 -12.36 6.82 26.98
CA LEU A 219 -10.90 6.87 26.82
C LEU A 219 -10.38 5.80 25.84
N TRP A 220 -11.07 4.65 25.77
CA TRP A 220 -10.80 3.58 24.81
C TRP A 220 -11.25 3.93 23.38
N GLU A 221 -12.43 4.52 23.21
CA GLU A 221 -12.91 5.03 21.92
C GLU A 221 -12.02 6.19 21.42
N ALA A 222 -11.56 7.06 22.31
CA ALA A 222 -10.57 8.11 21.99
C ALA A 222 -9.23 7.53 21.51
N LYS A 223 -8.77 6.41 22.10
CA LYS A 223 -7.55 5.71 21.65
C LYS A 223 -7.71 5.10 20.26
N LYS A 224 -8.89 4.55 19.94
CA LYS A 224 -9.21 4.05 18.58
C LYS A 224 -9.21 5.19 17.56
N MET A 225 -9.84 6.32 17.89
CA MET A 225 -9.81 7.53 17.05
C MET A 225 -8.38 8.05 16.86
N LEU A 226 -7.58 8.14 17.94
CA LEU A 226 -6.20 8.61 17.86
C LEU A 226 -5.35 7.68 16.99
N MET A 227 -5.48 6.36 17.15
CA MET A 227 -4.80 5.39 16.29
C MET A 227 -5.26 5.51 14.84
N MET A 228 -6.57 5.58 14.56
CA MET A 228 -7.10 5.78 13.21
C MET A 228 -6.55 7.07 12.58
N LEU A 229 -6.42 8.15 13.35
CA LEU A 229 -5.91 9.44 12.91
C LEU A 229 -4.40 9.41 12.65
N LEU A 230 -3.61 8.76 13.52
CA LEU A 230 -2.17 8.56 13.33
C LEU A 230 -1.89 7.68 12.10
N TYR A 231 -2.64 6.60 11.94
CA TYR A 231 -2.50 5.71 10.79
C TYR A 231 -2.99 6.37 9.50
N GLY A 232 -4.09 7.11 9.54
CA GLY A 232 -4.53 7.95 8.42
C GLY A 232 -3.42 8.90 7.99
N ALA A 233 -2.80 9.63 8.92
CA ALA A 233 -1.68 10.51 8.62
C ALA A 233 -0.49 9.78 7.96
N ILE A 234 -0.10 8.60 8.46
CA ILE A 234 0.96 7.77 7.84
C ILE A 234 0.56 7.31 6.44
N VAL A 235 -0.69 6.92 6.25
CA VAL A 235 -1.29 6.52 4.97
C VAL A 235 -1.24 7.66 3.95
N PHE A 236 -1.43 8.90 4.39
CA PHE A 236 -1.40 10.07 3.51
C PHE A 236 0.01 10.58 3.19
N VAL A 237 0.98 10.40 4.10
CA VAL A 237 2.36 10.87 3.91
C VAL A 237 3.17 9.94 2.99
N SER A 238 2.86 8.63 3.00
CA SER A 238 3.61 7.62 2.23
C SER A 238 3.62 7.85 0.70
N PRO A 239 2.49 8.16 0.03
CA PRO A 239 2.51 8.47 -1.41
C PRO A 239 3.35 9.71 -1.74
N ILE A 240 3.36 10.72 -0.87
CA ILE A 240 4.13 11.96 -1.05
C ILE A 240 5.64 11.67 -0.95
N LEU A 241 6.05 10.84 0.02
CA LEU A 241 7.43 10.36 0.14
C LEU A 241 7.87 9.57 -1.10
N SER A 242 7.00 8.74 -1.65
CA SER A 242 7.27 7.97 -2.87
C SER A 242 7.42 8.89 -4.08
N ILE A 243 6.57 9.92 -4.24
CA ILE A 243 6.73 10.95 -5.29
C ILE A 243 8.06 11.69 -5.13
N TYR A 244 8.41 12.09 -3.90
CA TYR A 244 9.67 12.76 -3.61
C TYR A 244 10.89 11.93 -4.01
N ARG A 245 10.91 10.65 -3.62
CA ARG A 245 12.02 9.75 -3.96
C ARG A 245 12.10 9.46 -5.45
N MET A 246 10.97 9.33 -6.14
CA MET A 246 10.96 9.22 -7.60
C MET A 246 11.58 10.45 -8.24
N LYS A 247 11.19 11.65 -7.82
CA LYS A 247 11.77 12.91 -8.34
C LYS A 247 13.28 13.00 -8.10
N MET A 248 13.76 12.56 -6.93
CA MET A 248 15.19 12.51 -6.64
C MET A 248 15.94 11.61 -7.61
N VAL A 249 15.37 10.45 -7.95
CA VAL A 249 16.02 9.46 -8.79
C VAL A 249 15.94 9.83 -10.27
N THR A 250 14.78 10.28 -10.76
CA THR A 250 14.54 10.55 -12.19
C THR A 250 15.50 11.56 -12.79
N ARG A 251 16.06 12.47 -11.98
CA ARG A 251 17.09 13.43 -12.42
C ARG A 251 18.40 12.79 -12.87
N TYR A 252 18.73 11.65 -12.30
CA TYR A 252 19.97 10.94 -12.58
C TYR A 252 19.77 9.80 -13.58
N VAL A 253 18.55 9.60 -14.06
CA VAL A 253 18.24 8.60 -15.08
C VAL A 253 18.42 9.22 -16.44
N ASP A 254 19.21 8.56 -17.30
CA ASP A 254 19.32 8.96 -18.71
C ASP A 254 17.99 8.66 -19.42
N GLU A 255 17.34 9.70 -19.95
CA GLU A 255 16.08 9.61 -20.70
C GLU A 255 16.20 8.76 -21.97
N LYS A 256 17.43 8.56 -22.47
CA LYS A 256 17.71 7.78 -23.68
C LYS A 256 17.94 6.30 -23.41
N ASP A 257 18.07 5.87 -22.15
CA ASP A 257 18.26 4.46 -21.78
C ASP A 257 16.93 3.82 -21.35
N PRO A 258 16.20 3.14 -22.26
CA PRO A 258 14.93 2.51 -21.93
C PRO A 258 15.07 1.36 -20.91
N VAL A 259 16.25 0.75 -20.80
CA VAL A 259 16.50 -0.37 -19.87
C VAL A 259 16.63 0.18 -18.46
N ALA A 260 17.40 1.26 -18.27
CA ALA A 260 17.52 1.93 -16.98
C ALA A 260 16.18 2.47 -16.48
N ILE A 261 15.43 3.14 -17.37
CA ILE A 261 14.08 3.63 -17.07
C ILE A 261 13.21 2.46 -16.58
N LYS A 262 13.19 1.33 -17.31
CA LYS A 262 12.33 0.22 -16.95
C LYS A 262 12.70 -0.45 -15.62
N LYS A 263 14.00 -0.55 -15.32
CA LYS A 263 14.47 -1.10 -14.03
C LYS A 263 14.03 -0.23 -12.85
N TRP A 264 14.14 1.09 -12.98
CA TRP A 264 13.64 2.03 -11.97
C TRP A 264 12.12 2.01 -11.85
N GLU A 265 11.38 1.97 -12.96
CA GLU A 265 9.93 1.81 -12.94
C GLU A 265 9.52 0.57 -12.14
N LEU A 266 10.12 -0.59 -12.42
CA LEU A 266 9.82 -1.85 -11.75
C LEU A 266 10.19 -1.85 -10.26
N PHE A 267 11.28 -1.18 -9.90
CA PHE A 267 11.67 -1.00 -8.50
C PHE A 267 10.63 -0.17 -7.73
N PHE A 268 10.23 0.99 -8.26
CA PHE A 268 9.26 1.84 -7.58
C PHE A 268 7.86 1.21 -7.52
N VAL A 269 7.46 0.46 -8.55
CA VAL A 269 6.21 -0.34 -8.51
C VAL A 269 6.30 -1.38 -7.39
N PHE A 270 7.43 -2.08 -7.27
CA PHE A 270 7.63 -3.08 -6.21
C PHE A 270 7.55 -2.45 -4.82
N GLU A 271 8.23 -1.32 -4.64
CA GLU A 271 8.24 -0.57 -3.38
C GLU A 271 6.83 -0.10 -3.00
N ILE A 272 6.09 0.49 -3.94
CA ILE A 272 4.70 0.92 -3.71
C ILE A 272 3.81 -0.28 -3.37
N LEU A 273 3.98 -1.42 -4.05
CA LEU A 273 3.21 -2.62 -3.72
C LEU A 273 3.51 -3.10 -2.29
N VAL A 274 4.77 -3.11 -1.86
CA VAL A 274 5.11 -3.44 -0.47
C VAL A 274 4.41 -2.49 0.50
N GLN A 275 4.45 -1.18 0.25
CA GLN A 275 3.78 -0.18 1.09
C GLN A 275 2.26 -0.40 1.13
N LEU A 276 1.62 -0.61 -0.02
CA LEU A 276 0.18 -0.88 -0.15
C LEU A 276 -0.24 -2.15 0.61
N MET A 277 0.52 -3.23 0.47
CA MET A 277 0.23 -4.50 1.15
C MET A 277 0.39 -4.36 2.67
N GLN A 278 1.43 -3.66 3.14
CA GLN A 278 1.60 -3.36 4.56
C GLN A 278 0.43 -2.53 5.09
N MET A 279 0.01 -1.49 4.37
CA MET A 279 -1.13 -0.65 4.76
C MET A 279 -2.41 -1.45 4.89
N ALA A 280 -2.70 -2.32 3.93
CA ALA A 280 -3.87 -3.19 3.99
C ALA A 280 -3.80 -4.13 5.22
N ILE A 281 -2.64 -4.71 5.58
CA ILE A 281 -2.49 -5.48 6.84
C ILE A 281 -2.79 -4.60 8.06
N TYR A 282 -2.27 -3.37 8.11
CA TYR A 282 -2.49 -2.46 9.23
C TYR A 282 -3.98 -2.11 9.39
N ILE A 283 -4.71 -1.88 8.30
CA ILE A 283 -6.16 -1.64 8.31
C ILE A 283 -6.90 -2.87 8.86
N VAL A 284 -6.52 -4.08 8.44
CA VAL A 284 -7.13 -5.31 8.98
C VAL A 284 -6.86 -5.46 10.47
N ARG A 285 -5.63 -5.22 10.95
CA ARG A 285 -5.29 -5.28 12.39
C ARG A 285 -6.12 -4.29 13.22
N MET A 286 -6.41 -3.12 12.66
CA MET A 286 -7.31 -2.15 13.28
C MET A 286 -8.74 -2.69 13.38
N ALA A 287 -9.27 -3.30 12.30
CA ALA A 287 -10.58 -3.95 12.33
C ALA A 287 -10.65 -5.06 13.40
N PHE A 288 -9.64 -5.92 13.50
CA PHE A 288 -9.54 -6.94 14.56
C PHE A 288 -9.55 -6.33 15.97
N SER A 289 -8.76 -5.28 16.17
CA SER A 289 -8.68 -4.59 17.46
C SER A 289 -10.01 -3.92 17.83
N CYS A 290 -10.74 -3.38 16.85
CA CYS A 290 -12.06 -2.80 17.07
C CYS A 290 -13.12 -3.86 17.43
N VAL A 291 -13.13 -5.00 16.74
CA VAL A 291 -14.14 -6.05 16.90
C VAL A 291 -13.93 -6.89 18.16
N THR A 292 -12.70 -7.27 18.48
CA THR A 292 -12.40 -7.99 19.74
C THR A 292 -12.72 -7.16 20.98
N CYS A 293 -12.80 -5.83 20.84
CA CYS A 293 -13.22 -4.92 21.91
C CYS A 293 -14.74 -4.85 22.07
N THR A 294 -15.55 -5.09 21.03
CA THR A 294 -17.02 -5.16 21.14
C THR A 294 -17.51 -6.54 21.60
N ALA A 295 -16.80 -7.62 21.27
CA ALA A 295 -17.17 -9.00 21.65
C ALA A 295 -16.89 -9.36 23.13
N ARG A 296 -16.21 -8.50 23.90
CA ARG A 296 -15.97 -8.65 25.35
C ARG A 296 -17.03 -7.98 26.24
N ARG A 297 -18.16 -7.56 25.65
CA ARG A 297 -19.34 -7.09 26.39
C ARG A 297 -20.32 -8.22 26.62
#